data_AF-A0AAV2QSB8-F1
#
_entry.id   AF-A0AAV2QSB8-F1
#
_cell.length_a   1.000
_cell.length_b   1.000
_cell.length_c   1.000
_cell.angle_alpha   90.00
_cell.angle_beta   90.00
_cell.angle_gamma   90.00
#
_symmetry.space_group_name_H-M   'P 1'
#
loop_
_entity.id
_entity.type
_entity.pdbx_description
1 polymer ?
#
loop_
_entity_poly.entity_id
_entity_poly.type
_entity_poly.pdbx_seq_one_letter_code
_entity_poly.pdbx_strand_id
1 'polypeptide(L)'
;RMMAAFEFFKKLGVKFYCASDRDFCPEGDSYSETIRNLEEIVNMAMDLQSATGVRLLYFSADLFSHPRYANGAATNPDVQVFSHAAAQVKQAIDMAKKLDAENFVFVHSNDGYQQSYMRDMSKDMTHLSNLYRMAVRYKDNIGYQGQFLI
;
A
#
# COMPACT_ATOMS: atom_id res chain seq x y z
N ARG A 1 -0.16 11.51 15.33
CA ARG A 1 0.93 11.47 14.31
C ARG A 1 0.56 12.30 13.08
N MET A 2 -0.59 12.05 12.45
CA MET A 2 -1.05 12.77 11.25
C MET A 2 -1.03 14.32 11.38
N MET A 3 -1.68 14.88 12.41
CA MET A 3 -1.70 16.33 12.63
C MET A 3 -0.30 16.95 12.74
N ALA A 4 0.60 16.30 13.48
CA ALA A 4 1.98 16.75 13.62
C ALA A 4 2.75 16.68 12.29
N ALA A 5 2.50 15.65 11.46
CA ALA A 5 3.09 15.54 10.14
C ALA A 5 2.64 16.70 9.22
N PHE A 6 1.34 17.01 9.18
CA PHE A 6 0.82 18.12 8.37
C PHE A 6 1.26 19.50 8.88
N GLU A 7 1.39 19.68 10.20
CA GLU A 7 2.01 20.88 10.76
C GLU A 7 3.46 21.03 10.29
N PHE A 8 4.23 19.93 10.33
CA PHE A 8 5.61 19.91 9.87
C PHE A 8 5.72 20.18 8.37
N PHE A 9 4.87 19.56 7.54
CA PHE A 9 4.83 19.79 6.10
C PHE A 9 4.56 21.26 5.77
N LYS A 10 3.61 21.88 6.47
CA LYS A 10 3.30 23.30 6.32
C LYS A 10 4.48 24.19 6.69
N LYS A 11 5.17 23.89 7.80
CA LYS A 11 6.35 24.64 8.24
C LYS A 11 7.53 24.52 7.28
N LEU A 12 7.73 23.36 6.67
CA LEU A 12 8.76 23.15 5.65
C LEU A 12 8.39 23.70 4.27
N GLY A 13 7.11 23.98 4.02
CA GLY A 13 6.63 24.41 2.71
C GLY A 13 6.66 23.31 1.65
N VAL A 14 6.66 22.03 2.05
CA VAL A 14 6.58 20.91 1.11
C VAL A 14 5.17 20.78 0.55
N LYS A 15 5.08 20.45 -0.74
CA LYS A 15 3.79 20.31 -1.45
C LYS A 15 3.24 18.89 -1.42
N PHE A 16 4.11 17.94 -1.10
CA PHE A 16 3.83 16.53 -1.22
C PHE A 16 4.33 15.74 -0.02
N TYR A 17 3.63 14.65 0.26
CA TYR A 17 4.07 13.61 1.18
C TYR A 17 3.83 12.24 0.56
N CYS A 18 4.39 11.21 1.19
CA CYS A 18 4.28 9.82 0.78
C CYS A 18 3.93 8.98 1.99
N ALA A 19 3.18 7.90 1.80
CA ALA A 19 2.79 7.03 2.89
C ALA A 19 2.44 5.62 2.43
N SER A 20 2.51 4.68 3.36
CA SER A 20 1.88 3.37 3.25
C SER A 20 0.65 3.28 4.15
N ASP A 21 -0.15 2.24 3.92
CA ASP A 21 -1.30 1.92 4.77
C ASP A 21 -0.91 1.71 6.26
N ARG A 22 0.23 1.08 6.54
CA ARG A 22 0.69 0.84 7.92
C ARG A 22 1.41 2.02 8.58
N ASP A 23 1.83 3.02 7.81
CA ASP A 23 2.27 4.31 8.38
C ASP A 23 1.09 5.08 8.99
N PHE A 24 -0.09 4.95 8.36
CA PHE A 24 -1.31 5.64 8.76
C PHE A 24 -1.93 5.00 10.01
N CYS A 25 -2.05 3.67 10.00
CA CYS A 25 -2.68 2.95 11.09
C CYS A 25 -2.04 1.56 11.29
N PRO A 26 -1.74 1.15 12.54
CA PRO A 26 -1.39 -0.24 12.81
C PRO A 26 -2.57 -1.17 12.50
N GLU A 27 -2.29 -2.47 12.42
CA GLU A 27 -3.35 -3.48 12.30
C GLU A 27 -4.22 -3.51 13.56
N GLY A 28 -5.51 -3.76 13.36
CA GLY A 28 -6.42 -4.11 14.44
C GLY A 28 -6.39 -5.61 14.74
N ASP A 29 -7.28 -6.06 15.62
CA ASP A 29 -7.38 -7.48 16.02
C ASP A 29 -8.00 -8.35 14.91
N SER A 30 -8.57 -7.71 13.88
CA SER A 30 -9.12 -8.38 12.71
C SER A 30 -8.87 -7.60 11.42
N TYR A 31 -9.02 -8.27 10.28
CA TYR A 31 -8.96 -7.63 8.97
C TYR A 31 -10.02 -6.52 8.82
N SER A 32 -11.25 -6.77 9.28
CA SER A 32 -12.33 -5.79 9.24
C SER A 32 -12.07 -4.57 10.11
N GLU A 33 -11.45 -4.76 11.27
CA GLU A 33 -11.05 -3.65 12.13
C GLU A 33 -9.90 -2.86 11.53
N THR A 34 -8.91 -3.54 10.94
CA THR A 34 -7.78 -2.90 10.24
C THR A 34 -8.28 -1.96 9.13
N ILE A 35 -9.25 -2.41 8.32
CA ILE A 35 -9.85 -1.57 7.28
C ILE A 35 -10.56 -0.36 7.91
N ARG A 36 -11.37 -0.58 8.94
CA ARG A 36 -12.15 0.48 9.57
C ARG A 36 -11.25 1.57 10.15
N ASN A 37 -10.18 1.18 10.82
CA ASN A 37 -9.21 2.11 11.40
C ASN A 37 -8.44 2.88 10.31
N LEU A 38 -8.07 2.20 9.22
CA LEU A 38 -7.45 2.84 8.07
C LEU A 38 -8.37 3.87 7.42
N GLU A 39 -9.65 3.53 7.21
CA GLU A 39 -10.65 4.43 6.62
C GLU A 39 -10.83 5.71 7.44
N GLU A 40 -10.85 5.60 8.77
CA GLU A 40 -10.96 6.74 9.69
C GLU A 40 -9.77 7.69 9.55
N ILE A 41 -8.54 7.15 9.56
CA ILE A 41 -7.33 7.96 9.43
C ILE A 41 -7.18 8.55 8.02
N VAL A 42 -7.63 7.83 6.98
CA VAL A 42 -7.66 8.34 5.61
C VAL A 42 -8.64 9.51 5.47
N ASN A 43 -9.80 9.47 6.14
CA ASN A 43 -10.71 10.63 6.19
C ASN A 43 -10.02 11.84 6.83
N MET A 44 -9.33 11.63 7.96
CA MET A 44 -8.59 12.71 8.61
C MET A 44 -7.47 13.27 7.71
N ALA A 45 -6.75 12.41 6.99
CA ALA A 45 -5.73 12.85 6.04
C ALA A 45 -6.34 13.67 4.89
N MET A 46 -7.49 13.26 4.36
CA MET A 46 -8.22 13.99 3.33
C MET A 46 -8.59 15.41 3.80
N ASP A 47 -9.16 15.54 5.01
CA ASP A 47 -9.51 16.85 5.59
C ASP A 47 -8.27 17.74 5.76
N LEU A 48 -7.15 17.17 6.18
CA LEU A 48 -5.88 17.88 6.34
C LEU A 48 -5.26 18.27 5.00
N GLN A 49 -5.37 17.44 3.96
CA GLN A 49 -4.97 17.80 2.59
C GLN A 49 -5.77 19.02 2.11
N SER A 50 -7.09 19.02 2.31
CA SER A 50 -7.94 20.16 1.95
C SER A 50 -7.59 21.42 2.74
N ALA A 51 -7.30 21.31 4.03
CA ALA A 51 -6.98 22.46 4.89
C ALA A 51 -5.59 23.06 4.62
N THR A 52 -4.64 22.26 4.14
CA THR A 52 -3.23 22.68 3.98
C THR A 52 -2.77 22.85 2.54
N GLY A 53 -3.47 22.24 1.58
CA GLY A 53 -3.06 22.17 0.18
C GLY A 53 -1.91 21.19 -0.10
N VAL A 54 -1.42 20.47 0.91
CA VAL A 54 -0.44 19.39 0.75
C VAL A 54 -1.13 18.20 0.07
N ARG A 55 -0.49 17.57 -0.92
CA ARG A 55 -1.04 16.47 -1.71
C ARG A 55 -0.27 15.17 -1.51
N LEU A 56 -0.90 14.04 -1.79
CA LEU A 56 -0.25 12.73 -1.70
C LEU A 56 0.46 12.42 -3.03
N LEU A 57 1.80 12.28 -3.00
CA LEU A 57 2.58 11.95 -4.18
C LEU A 57 2.44 10.47 -4.52
N TYR A 58 2.62 9.60 -3.53
CA TYR A 58 2.35 8.19 -3.69
C TYR A 58 1.80 7.54 -2.43
N PHE A 59 0.99 6.51 -2.66
CA PHE A 59 0.58 5.57 -1.62
C PHE A 59 1.11 4.17 -1.92
N SER A 60 1.29 3.35 -0.89
CA SER A 60 1.72 1.95 -1.03
C SER A 60 1.07 1.05 0.01
N ALA A 61 1.20 -0.26 -0.20
CA ALA A 61 0.88 -1.27 0.82
C ALA A 61 2.17 -1.73 1.49
N ASP A 62 2.23 -1.68 2.82
CA ASP A 62 3.31 -2.32 3.58
C ASP A 62 3.10 -3.83 3.62
N LEU A 63 3.77 -4.50 2.68
CA LEU A 63 3.77 -5.94 2.53
C LEU A 63 5.06 -6.58 3.06
N PHE A 64 5.72 -5.98 4.06
CA PHE A 64 7.01 -6.46 4.53
C PHE A 64 7.19 -6.41 6.05
N SER A 65 6.57 -5.46 6.76
CA SER A 65 6.78 -5.29 8.21
C SER A 65 6.15 -6.40 9.05
N HIS A 66 4.97 -6.89 8.66
CA HIS A 66 4.28 -7.93 9.42
C HIS A 66 4.96 -9.30 9.22
N PRO A 67 5.17 -10.12 10.27
CA PRO A 67 5.86 -11.42 10.19
C PRO A 67 5.27 -12.41 9.16
N ARG A 68 3.97 -12.28 8.84
CA ARG A 68 3.31 -13.06 7.77
C ARG A 68 4.02 -12.96 6.42
N TYR A 69 4.68 -11.83 6.15
CA TYR A 69 5.39 -11.57 4.91
C TYR A 69 6.86 -11.96 4.94
N ALA A 70 7.33 -12.69 5.96
CA ALA A 70 8.74 -13.06 6.10
C ALA A 70 9.27 -13.89 4.91
N ASN A 71 8.40 -14.63 4.22
CA ASN A 71 8.74 -15.42 3.03
C ASN A 71 8.27 -14.76 1.71
N GLY A 72 8.00 -13.46 1.75
CA GLY A 72 7.45 -12.68 0.64
C GLY A 72 5.94 -12.43 0.78
N ALA A 73 5.41 -11.64 -0.15
CA ALA A 73 4.00 -11.29 -0.22
C ALA A 73 3.40 -11.84 -1.52
N ALA A 74 3.70 -11.20 -2.65
CA ALA A 74 3.27 -11.66 -3.96
C ALA A 74 3.95 -12.98 -4.38
N THR A 75 5.16 -13.19 -3.87
CA THR A 75 5.99 -14.37 -4.17
C THR A 75 5.97 -15.40 -3.04
N ASN A 76 5.06 -15.25 -2.07
CA ASN A 76 4.99 -16.19 -0.95
C ASN A 76 4.57 -17.59 -1.45
N PRO A 77 5.21 -18.68 -0.96
CA PRO A 77 4.78 -20.04 -1.30
C PRO A 77 3.42 -20.41 -0.72
N ASP A 78 2.95 -19.72 0.33
CA ASP A 78 1.62 -19.90 0.92
C ASP A 78 0.57 -19.00 0.23
N VAL A 79 -0.45 -19.63 -0.35
CA VAL A 79 -1.57 -18.97 -1.02
C VAL A 79 -2.39 -18.08 -0.07
N GLN A 80 -2.43 -18.38 1.22
CA GLN A 80 -3.15 -17.56 2.19
C GLN A 80 -2.44 -16.22 2.40
N VAL A 81 -1.11 -16.22 2.43
CA VAL A 81 -0.31 -14.98 2.51
C VAL A 81 -0.46 -14.17 1.22
N PHE A 82 -0.39 -14.82 0.06
CA PHE A 82 -0.64 -14.16 -1.23
C PHE A 82 -2.02 -13.50 -1.27
N SER A 83 -3.05 -14.23 -0.82
CA SER A 83 -4.43 -13.76 -0.82
C SER A 83 -4.61 -12.56 0.13
N HIS A 84 -3.96 -12.59 1.29
CA HIS A 84 -3.94 -11.47 2.23
C HIS A 84 -3.22 -10.25 1.62
N ALA A 85 -2.06 -10.44 0.99
CA ALA A 85 -1.33 -9.37 0.31
C ALA A 85 -2.16 -8.72 -0.79
N ALA A 86 -2.82 -9.53 -1.64
CA ALA A 86 -3.71 -9.03 -2.69
C ALA A 86 -4.89 -8.23 -2.11
N ALA A 87 -5.48 -8.69 -1.00
CA ALA A 87 -6.53 -7.97 -0.30
C ALA A 87 -6.03 -6.63 0.28
N GLN A 88 -4.81 -6.58 0.83
CA GLN A 88 -4.21 -5.34 1.33
C GLN A 88 -3.87 -4.37 0.19
N VAL A 89 -3.34 -4.85 -0.94
CA VAL A 89 -3.09 -4.04 -2.15
C VAL A 89 -4.39 -3.43 -2.67
N LYS A 90 -5.47 -4.22 -2.75
CA LYS A 90 -6.80 -3.71 -3.14
C LYS A 90 -7.22 -2.54 -2.25
N GLN A 91 -7.14 -2.71 -0.93
CA GLN A 91 -7.50 -1.66 0.04
C GLN A 91 -6.60 -0.43 -0.09
N ALA A 92 -5.29 -0.61 -0.25
CA ALA A 92 -4.36 0.49 -0.43
C ALA A 92 -4.64 1.27 -1.73
N ILE A 93 -5.04 0.61 -2.81
CA ILE A 93 -5.48 1.27 -4.06
C ILE A 93 -6.77 2.06 -3.84
N ASP A 94 -7.72 1.53 -3.07
CA ASP A 94 -8.95 2.27 -2.70
C ASP A 94 -8.62 3.55 -1.91
N MET A 95 -7.69 3.46 -0.96
CA MET A 95 -7.24 4.63 -0.17
C MET A 95 -6.43 5.62 -1.03
N ALA A 96 -5.57 5.13 -1.92
CA ALA A 96 -4.83 5.96 -2.87
C ALA A 96 -5.78 6.79 -3.76
N LYS A 97 -6.84 6.15 -4.27
CA LYS A 97 -7.88 6.85 -5.03
C LYS A 97 -8.59 7.90 -4.16
N LYS A 98 -8.95 7.55 -2.93
CA LYS A 98 -9.68 8.45 -2.02
C LYS A 98 -8.87 9.69 -1.64
N LEU A 99 -7.55 9.55 -1.50
CA LEU A 99 -6.63 10.66 -1.20
C LEU A 99 -6.12 11.41 -2.43
N ASP A 100 -6.59 11.03 -3.63
CA ASP A 100 -6.13 11.56 -4.92
C ASP A 100 -4.61 11.46 -5.08
N ALA A 101 -4.05 10.28 -4.76
CA ALA A 101 -2.61 10.02 -4.89
C ALA A 101 -2.18 10.07 -6.35
N GLU A 102 -1.13 10.84 -6.67
CA GLU A 102 -0.62 10.92 -8.05
C GLU A 102 -0.07 9.58 -8.55
N ASN A 103 0.45 8.76 -7.63
CA ASN A 103 1.03 7.45 -7.94
C ASN A 103 0.66 6.39 -6.89
N PHE A 104 0.76 5.13 -7.30
CA PHE A 104 0.75 3.99 -6.39
C PHE A 104 2.05 3.20 -6.60
N VAL A 105 2.79 3.00 -5.51
CA VAL A 105 4.11 2.34 -5.55
C VAL A 105 3.98 0.93 -5.01
N PHE A 106 4.47 -0.04 -5.78
CA PHE A 106 4.63 -1.41 -5.33
C PHE A 106 5.99 -1.60 -4.66
N VAL A 107 5.99 -1.78 -3.35
CA VAL A 107 7.22 -2.02 -2.58
C VAL A 107 7.37 -3.51 -2.29
N HIS A 108 8.39 -4.12 -2.89
CA HIS A 108 8.63 -5.57 -2.89
C HIS A 108 9.79 -6.01 -2.00
N SER A 109 9.93 -5.40 -0.82
CA SER A 109 11.10 -5.61 0.06
C SER A 109 11.36 -7.07 0.43
N ASN A 110 10.30 -7.86 0.64
CA ASN A 110 10.42 -9.28 0.98
C ASN A 110 10.13 -10.22 -0.20
N ASP A 111 9.74 -9.67 -1.37
CA ASP A 111 9.44 -10.46 -2.57
C ASP A 111 10.73 -10.81 -3.31
N GLY A 112 11.43 -11.78 -2.74
CA GLY A 112 12.69 -12.30 -3.23
C GLY A 112 13.05 -13.59 -2.51
N TYR A 113 14.33 -13.89 -2.44
CA TYR A 113 14.81 -15.10 -1.79
C TYR A 113 15.99 -14.81 -0.87
N GLN A 114 16.05 -15.53 0.24
CA GLN A 114 17.24 -15.55 1.11
C GLN A 114 18.32 -16.44 0.51
N GLN A 115 17.93 -17.55 -0.11
CA GLN A 115 18.81 -18.53 -0.74
C GLN A 115 18.19 -19.01 -2.05
N SER A 116 18.97 -19.04 -3.12
CA SER A 116 18.47 -19.30 -4.48
C SER A 116 17.90 -20.72 -4.66
N TYR A 117 18.44 -21.71 -3.96
CA TYR A 117 17.98 -23.11 -4.08
C TYR A 117 16.63 -23.39 -3.41
N MET A 118 16.16 -22.49 -2.54
CA MET A 118 14.88 -22.66 -1.83
C MET A 118 13.68 -22.17 -2.66
N ARG A 119 13.91 -21.58 -3.84
CA ARG A 119 12.90 -20.79 -4.56
C ARG A 119 12.86 -21.14 -6.03
N ASP A 120 11.64 -21.17 -6.55
CA ASP A 120 11.38 -21.25 -7.99
C ASP A 120 11.12 -19.83 -8.51
N MET A 121 12.17 -19.20 -9.02
CA MET A 121 12.11 -17.84 -9.55
C MET A 121 11.07 -17.67 -10.66
N SER A 122 10.87 -18.71 -11.49
CA SER A 122 9.90 -18.63 -12.59
C SER A 122 8.48 -18.55 -12.05
N LYS A 123 8.18 -19.37 -11.05
CA LYS A 123 6.89 -19.37 -10.36
C LYS A 123 6.65 -18.08 -9.60
N ASP A 124 7.66 -17.59 -8.88
CA ASP A 124 7.58 -16.35 -8.11
C ASP A 124 7.28 -15.14 -9.01
N MET A 125 8.01 -15.02 -10.12
CA MET A 125 7.76 -13.95 -11.10
C MET A 125 6.38 -14.08 -11.75
N THR A 126 5.88 -15.30 -11.93
CA THR A 126 4.52 -15.53 -12.44
C THR A 126 3.46 -15.05 -11.43
N HIS A 127 3.63 -15.35 -10.14
CA HIS A 127 2.72 -14.88 -9.10
C HIS A 127 2.74 -13.35 -8.96
N LEU A 128 3.92 -12.74 -8.99
CA LEU A 128 4.08 -11.30 -8.96
C LEU A 128 3.42 -10.62 -10.18
N SER A 129 3.63 -11.18 -11.39
CA SER A 129 2.97 -10.71 -12.61
C SER A 129 1.44 -10.79 -12.51
N ASN A 130 0.91 -11.86 -11.93
CA ASN A 130 -0.52 -12.02 -11.70
C ASN A 130 -1.05 -10.95 -10.72
N LEU A 131 -0.33 -10.65 -9.64
CA LEU A 131 -0.69 -9.57 -8.72
C LEU A 131 -0.79 -8.22 -9.45
N TYR A 132 0.21 -7.86 -10.26
CA TYR A 132 0.17 -6.62 -11.04
C TYR A 132 -1.00 -6.57 -12.02
N ARG A 133 -1.27 -7.67 -12.73
CA ARG A 133 -2.41 -7.75 -13.66
C ARG A 133 -3.75 -7.58 -12.94
N MET A 134 -3.90 -8.16 -11.75
CA MET A 134 -5.08 -7.96 -10.91
C MET A 134 -5.20 -6.51 -10.44
N ALA A 135 -4.09 -5.91 -9.98
CA ALA A 135 -4.06 -4.52 -9.54
C ALA A 135 -4.42 -3.54 -10.67
N VAL A 136 -3.90 -3.76 -11.89
CA VAL A 136 -4.23 -2.94 -13.07
C VAL A 136 -5.73 -3.05 -13.41
N ARG A 137 -6.27 -4.29 -13.48
CA ARG A 137 -7.70 -4.50 -13.70
C ARG A 137 -8.55 -3.81 -12.64
N TYR A 138 -8.11 -3.85 -11.38
CA TYR A 138 -8.82 -3.21 -10.28
C TYR A 138 -8.76 -1.68 -10.37
N LYS A 139 -7.58 -1.11 -10.65
CA LYS A 139 -7.38 0.32 -10.92
C LYS A 139 -8.36 0.82 -11.99
N ASP A 140 -8.45 0.12 -13.12
CA ASP A 140 -9.35 0.48 -14.22
C ASP A 140 -10.82 0.39 -13.79
N ASN A 141 -11.19 -0.68 -13.07
CA ASN A 141 -12.55 -0.89 -12.59
C ASN A 141 -13.03 0.20 -11.63
N ILE A 142 -12.15 0.69 -10.74
CA ILE A 142 -12.49 1.80 -9.84
C ILE A 142 -12.22 3.17 -10.47
N GLY A 143 -11.66 3.25 -11.67
CA GLY A 143 -11.32 4.51 -12.34
C GLY A 143 -10.22 5.32 -11.66
N TYR A 144 -9.29 4.69 -10.93
CA TYR A 144 -8.13 5.37 -10.36
C TYR A 144 -7.14 5.74 -11.46
N GLN A 145 -6.74 7.02 -11.54
CA GLN A 145 -5.90 7.52 -12.64
C GLN A 145 -4.41 7.60 -12.30
N GLY A 146 -4.01 7.37 -11.04
CA GLY A 146 -2.62 7.51 -10.62
C GLY A 146 -1.67 6.50 -11.28
N GLN A 147 -0.43 6.90 -11.51
CA GLN A 147 0.57 6.05 -12.18
C GLN A 147 1.05 4.93 -11.25
N PHE A 148 1.12 3.72 -11.77
CA PHE A 148 1.71 2.59 -11.04
C PHE A 148 3.23 2.59 -11.21
N LEU A 149 3.95 2.44 -10.11
CA LEU A 149 5.42 2.45 -10.05
C LEU A 149 5.92 1.17 -9.37
N ILE A 150 7.01 0.61 -9.91
CA ILE A 150 7.74 -0.54 -9.37
C ILE A 150 9.12 -0.07 -8.94
#